data_AF-A0A562VI28-F1
#
_entry.id   AF-A0A562VI28-F1
#
_cell.length_a   1.000
_cell.length_b   1.000
_cell.length_c   1.000
_cell.angle_alpha   90.00
_cell.angle_beta   90.00
_cell.angle_gamma   90.00
#
_symmetry.space_group_name_H-M   'P 1'
#
loop_
_entity.id
_entity.type
_entity.pdbx_description
1 polymer ?
#
loop_
_entity_poly.entity_id
_entity_poly.type
_entity_poly.pdbx_seq_one_letter_code
_entity_poly.pdbx_strand_id
1 'polypeptide(L)'
;MSRQLNLRVSDQFAERLDRVARRLGKPMASVLEAIGTPALESAEEDVIFESEALEAWEEYQLTGIHLEAPAVEEMFAGALKRARSVIE
;
A
#
# COMPACT_ATOMS: atom_id res chain seq x y z
N MET A 1 18.36 -12.97 -4.19
CA MET A 1 18.53 -14.01 -5.23
C MET A 1 17.55 -13.70 -6.35
N SER A 2 17.97 -13.72 -7.63
CA SER A 2 17.09 -13.46 -8.78
C SER A 2 16.50 -14.76 -9.34
N ARG A 3 15.20 -14.78 -9.63
CA ARG A 3 14.51 -15.90 -10.29
C ARG A 3 14.09 -15.49 -11.70
N GLN A 4 14.33 -16.33 -12.70
CA GLN A 4 13.87 -16.07 -14.07
C GLN A 4 12.38 -16.42 -14.21
N LEU A 5 11.61 -15.48 -14.75
CA LEU A 5 10.19 -15.62 -15.08
C LEU A 5 10.02 -15.66 -16.60
N ASN A 6 9.36 -16.71 -17.10
CA ASN A 6 8.94 -16.80 -18.50
C ASN A 6 7.46 -16.40 -18.56
N LEU A 7 7.18 -15.22 -19.13
CA LEU A 7 5.85 -14.64 -19.16
C LEU A 7 5.32 -14.60 -20.60
N ARG A 8 4.05 -14.97 -20.78
CA ARG A 8 3.30 -14.64 -22.00
C ARG A 8 2.55 -13.35 -21.74
N VAL A 9 2.82 -12.35 -22.58
CA VAL A 9 2.17 -11.03 -22.53
C VAL A 9 1.56 -10.72 -23.89
N SER A 10 0.65 -9.75 -23.93
CA SER A 10 0.12 -9.27 -25.21
C SER A 10 1.18 -8.50 -25.99
N ASP A 11 1.06 -8.50 -27.33
CA ASP A 11 1.98 -7.76 -28.20
C ASP A 11 1.99 -6.27 -27.87
N GLN A 12 0.80 -5.70 -27.61
CA GLN A 12 0.67 -4.30 -27.20
C GLN A 12 1.46 -3.98 -25.92
N PHE A 13 1.44 -4.89 -24.94
CA PHE A 13 2.19 -4.71 -23.70
C PHE A 13 3.70 -4.81 -23.96
N ALA A 14 4.13 -5.81 -24.73
CA ALA A 14 5.53 -5.99 -25.09
C ALA A 14 6.09 -4.75 -25.82
N GLU A 15 5.35 -4.20 -26.79
CA GLU A 15 5.75 -2.99 -27.53
C GLU A 15 5.86 -1.76 -26.62
N ARG A 16 4.90 -1.59 -25.70
CA ARG A 16 4.95 -0.48 -24.73
C ARG A 16 6.14 -0.62 -23.80
N LEU A 17 6.39 -1.82 -23.28
CA LEU A 17 7.51 -2.10 -22.39
C LEU A 17 8.85 -1.90 -23.10
N ASP A 18 9.01 -2.36 -24.34
CA ASP A 18 10.23 -2.13 -25.14
C ASP A 18 10.47 -0.63 -25.39
N ARG A 19 9.42 0.11 -25.74
CA ARG A 19 9.51 1.57 -25.95
C ARG A 19 9.99 2.30 -24.70
N VAL A 20 9.47 1.94 -23.53
CA VAL A 20 9.86 2.53 -22.24
C VAL A 20 11.29 2.11 -21.88
N ALA A 21 11.63 0.84 -22.03
CA ALA A 21 12.97 0.30 -21.80
C ALA A 21 14.04 1.02 -22.62
N ARG A 22 13.80 1.23 -23.92
CA ARG A 22 14.70 1.98 -24.80
C ARG A 22 14.87 3.43 -24.36
N ARG A 23 13.79 4.11 -23.98
CA ARG A 23 13.85 5.51 -23.51
C ARG A 23 14.64 5.66 -22.22
N LEU A 24 14.55 4.68 -21.32
CA LEU A 24 15.26 4.67 -20.05
C LEU A 24 16.67 4.08 -20.14
N GLY A 25 17.05 3.49 -21.28
CA GLY A 25 18.34 2.81 -21.46
C GLY A 25 18.50 1.59 -20.56
N LYS A 26 17.39 0.93 -20.19
CA LYS A 26 17.38 -0.21 -19.24
C LYS A 26 16.81 -1.47 -19.89
N PRO A 27 17.22 -2.68 -19.45
CA PRO A 27 16.59 -3.92 -19.89
C PRO A 27 15.09 -3.97 -19.55
N MET A 28 14.27 -4.56 -20.42
CA MET A 28 12.81 -4.70 -20.19
C MET A 28 12.49 -5.39 -18.87
N ALA A 29 13.28 -6.39 -18.45
CA ALA A 29 13.10 -7.07 -17.17
C ALA A 29 13.25 -6.11 -15.97
N SER A 30 14.26 -5.22 -16.00
CA SER A 30 14.48 -4.23 -14.94
C SER A 30 13.38 -3.17 -14.90
N VAL A 31 12.86 -2.78 -16.07
CA VAL A 31 11.72 -1.85 -16.15
C VAL A 31 10.44 -2.52 -15.64
N LEU A 32 10.22 -3.78 -16.01
CA LEU A 32 9.06 -4.56 -15.55
C LEU A 32 9.10 -4.76 -14.03
N GLU A 33 10.26 -5.06 -13.45
CA GLU A 33 10.43 -5.17 -12.01
C GLU A 33 10.19 -3.81 -11.32
N ALA A 34 10.79 -2.73 -11.82
CA ALA A 34 10.62 -1.40 -11.23
C ALA A 34 9.17 -0.88 -11.25
N ILE A 35 8.37 -1.28 -12.24
CA ILE A 35 6.95 -0.92 -12.32
C ILE A 35 6.08 -1.96 -11.58
N GLY A 36 6.43 -3.23 -11.67
CA GLY A 36 5.66 -4.33 -11.13
C GLY A 36 5.73 -4.44 -9.61
N THR A 37 6.89 -4.19 -9.00
CA THR A 37 7.05 -4.20 -7.53
C THR A 37 6.07 -3.27 -6.82
N PRO A 38 6.02 -1.95 -7.11
CA PRO A 38 5.07 -1.08 -6.42
C PRO A 38 3.60 -1.41 -6.73
N ALA A 39 3.31 -1.96 -7.92
CA ALA A 39 1.96 -2.40 -8.25
C ALA A 39 1.55 -3.65 -7.46
N LEU A 40 2.49 -4.56 -7.18
CA LEU A 40 2.26 -5.73 -6.33
C LEU A 40 2.09 -5.32 -4.87
N GLU A 41 2.97 -4.45 -4.37
CA GLU A 41 2.87 -3.91 -3.00
C GLU A 41 1.51 -3.23 -2.78
N SER A 42 1.08 -2.37 -3.70
CA SER A 42 -0.25 -1.72 -3.63
C SER A 42 -1.38 -2.74 -3.63
N ALA A 43 -1.31 -3.80 -4.45
CA ALA A 43 -2.35 -4.82 -4.49
C ALA A 43 -2.38 -5.66 -3.21
N GLU A 44 -1.22 -5.93 -2.59
CA GLU A 44 -1.12 -6.61 -1.30
C GLU A 44 -1.68 -5.74 -0.17
N GLU A 45 -1.35 -4.44 -0.15
CA GLU A 45 -1.90 -3.47 0.79
C GLU A 45 -3.42 -3.35 0.66
N ASP A 46 -3.96 -3.31 -0.57
CA ASP A 46 -5.40 -3.25 -0.81
C ASP A 46 -6.11 -4.49 -0.23
N VAL A 47 -5.57 -5.69 -0.43
CA VAL A 47 -6.14 -6.93 0.11
C VAL A 47 -6.12 -6.94 1.65
N ILE A 48 -5.03 -6.47 2.26
CA ILE A 48 -4.92 -6.37 3.71
C ILE A 48 -5.95 -5.37 4.23
N PHE A 49 -6.02 -4.18 3.63
CA PHE A 49 -6.97 -3.15 4.00
C PHE A 49 -8.42 -3.63 3.88
N GLU A 50 -8.78 -4.31 2.79
CA GLU A 50 -10.13 -4.87 2.60
C GLU A 50 -10.48 -5.87 3.71
N SER A 51 -9.54 -6.72 4.12
CA SER A 51 -9.71 -7.66 5.22
C SER A 51 -9.89 -6.95 6.56
N GLU A 52 -9.03 -5.99 6.89
CA GLU A 52 -9.10 -5.22 8.14
C GLU A 52 -10.37 -4.37 8.21
N ALA A 53 -10.78 -3.76 7.09
CA ALA A 53 -11.99 -2.97 7.01
C ALA A 53 -13.25 -3.84 7.19
N LEU A 54 -13.25 -5.05 6.63
CA LEU A 54 -14.34 -6.00 6.82
C LEU A 54 -14.45 -6.44 8.29
N GLU A 55 -13.33 -6.79 8.92
CA GLU A 55 -13.28 -7.18 10.33
C GLU A 55 -13.77 -6.04 11.24
N ALA A 56 -13.27 -4.83 11.04
CA ALA A 56 -13.70 -3.65 11.80
C ALA A 56 -15.20 -3.35 11.61
N TRP A 57 -15.71 -3.53 10.39
CA TRP A 57 -17.14 -3.37 10.11
C TRP A 57 -17.99 -4.42 10.84
N GLU A 58 -17.58 -5.69 10.82
CA GLU A 58 -18.26 -6.77 11.54
C GLU A 58 -18.26 -6.54 13.06
N GLU A 59 -17.14 -6.11 13.63
CA GLU A 59 -17.05 -5.74 15.05
C GLU A 59 -18.00 -4.59 15.39
N TYR A 60 -18.01 -3.54 14.56
CA TYR A 60 -18.93 -2.41 14.74
C TYR A 60 -20.39 -2.86 14.66
N GLN A 61 -20.75 -3.70 13.69
CA GLN A 61 -22.12 -4.21 13.56
C GLN A 61 -22.57 -5.00 14.79
N LEU A 62 -21.67 -5.78 15.39
CA LEU A 62 -21.96 -6.59 16.57
C LEU A 62 -22.02 -5.77 17.85
N THR A 63 -21.14 -4.78 18.01
CA THR A 63 -20.93 -4.09 19.29
C THR A 63 -21.53 -2.68 19.33
N GLY A 64 -21.70 -2.04 18.17
CA GLY A 64 -22.03 -0.63 18.03
C GLY A 64 -20.94 0.32 18.54
N ILE A 65 -19.76 -0.19 18.91
CA ILE A 65 -18.67 0.61 19.49
C ILE A 65 -18.10 1.51 18.41
N HIS A 66 -18.18 2.82 18.66
CA HIS A 66 -17.56 3.84 17.82
C HIS A 66 -16.97 4.93 18.71
N LEU A 67 -16.00 5.65 18.16
CA LEU A 67 -15.44 6.84 18.80
C LEU A 67 -16.01 8.08 18.14
N GLU A 68 -16.50 9.01 18.95
CA GLU A 68 -16.87 10.34 18.46
C GLU A 68 -15.62 11.19 18.28
N ALA A 69 -15.67 12.12 17.31
CA ALA A 69 -14.55 13.02 17.01
C ALA A 69 -13.98 13.76 18.25
N PRO A 70 -14.80 14.27 19.20
CA PRO A 70 -14.28 14.93 20.40
C PRO A 70 -13.43 14.01 21.28
N ALA A 71 -13.79 12.73 21.39
CA ALA A 71 -13.02 11.76 22.18
C ALA A 71 -11.65 11.50 21.55
N VAL A 72 -11.60 11.42 20.22
CA VAL A 72 -10.34 11.27 19.48
C VAL A 72 -9.45 12.51 19.66
N GLU A 73 -10.01 13.71 19.56
CA GLU A 73 -9.28 14.96 19.78
C GLU A 73 -8.69 15.04 21.20
N GLU A 74 -9.46 14.63 22.22
CA GLU A 74 -8.99 14.59 23.60
C GLU A 74 -7.84 13.59 23.79
N MET A 75 -7.91 12.42 23.15
CA MET A 75 -6.83 11.43 23.17
C MET A 75 -5.53 12.00 22.57
N PHE A 76 -5.62 12.71 21.43
CA PHE A 76 -4.47 13.37 20.82
C PHE A 76 -3.91 14.50 21.69
N ALA A 77 -4.79 15.34 22.27
CA ALA A 77 -4.37 16.41 23.17
C ALA A 77 -3.64 15.85 24.41
N GLY A 78 -4.16 14.75 24.98
CA GLY A 78 -3.53 14.03 26.08
C GLY A 78 -2.16 13.44 25.70
N ALA A 79 -2.06 12.82 24.53
CA ALA A 79 -0.79 12.29 24.02
C ALA A 79 0.25 13.40 23.79
N LEU A 80 -0.15 14.53 23.21
CA LEU A 80 0.70 15.70 23.00
C LEU A 80 1.20 16.28 24.33
N LYS A 81 0.32 16.38 25.34
CA LYS A 81 0.69 16.85 26.68
C LYS A 81 1.77 15.97 27.30
N ARG A 82 1.63 14.63 27.21
CA ARG A 82 2.63 13.67 27.70
C ARG A 82 3.95 13.75 26.95
N ALA A 83 3.91 13.92 25.63
CA ALA A 83 5.13 14.06 24.83
C ALA A 83 5.90 15.33 25.23
N ARG A 84 5.20 16.44 25.45
CA ARG A 84 5.81 17.71 25.89
C ARG A 84 6.45 17.62 27.28
N SER A 85 5.82 16.91 28.22
CA SER A 85 6.37 16.75 29.58
C SER A 85 7.65 15.89 29.66
N VAL A 86 8.06 15.24 28.57
CA VAL A 86 9.32 14.48 28.50
C VAL A 86 10.46 15.32 27.90
N ILE A 87 10.13 16.44 27.24
CA ILE A 87 11.09 17.35 26.59
C ILE A 87 11.54 18.47 27.55
N GLU A 88 10.75 18.77 28.58
CA GLU A 88 11.10 19.64 29.70
C GLU A 88 11.92 18.91 30.78
#